data_AF-A0A9P5Z369-F1
#
_entry.id   AF-A0A9P5Z369-F1
#
_cell.length_a   1.000
_cell.length_b   1.000
_cell.length_c   1.000
_cell.angle_alpha   90.00
_cell.angle_beta   90.00
_cell.angle_gamma   90.00
#
_symmetry.space_group_name_H-M   'P 1'
#
loop_
_entity.id
_entity.type
_entity.pdbx_description
1 polymer ?
#
loop_
_entity_poly.entity_id
_entity_poly.type
_entity_poly.pdbx_seq_one_letter_code
_entity_poly.pdbx_strand_id
1 'polypeptide(L)'
;SCSICLWSLVDRAVILKFSHEFCFECLFVWTEQSCRCPLCTQAIGDYLIHSIRSRYDYCKHYLLPLRTSPPYCPVQNNPILQNTRNCAWRRRRERERRDDTENDKLERSIEFRQWIYRHDVYAKHVASSSFTKYRPYPTPAQFSASQDLISRTTSFLRRELQVWEGLDMEFLTTLIISLMKAIDIRSESAVKLISEFLDMDAPYTMEED
;
A
#
# COMPACT_ATOMS: atom_id res chain seq x y z
N SER A 1 10.02 -7.15 6.18
CA SER A 1 9.46 -6.08 7.03
C SER A 1 10.37 -5.90 8.25
N CYS A 2 10.42 -4.71 8.84
CA CYS A 2 11.20 -4.46 10.06
C CYS A 2 10.37 -4.86 11.29
N SER A 3 10.84 -5.78 12.13
CA SER A 3 10.08 -6.22 13.31
C SER A 3 10.02 -5.21 14.47
N ILE A 4 10.83 -4.13 14.41
CA ILE A 4 10.81 -3.08 15.44
C ILE A 4 9.69 -2.07 15.15
N CYS A 5 9.57 -1.60 13.90
CA CYS A 5 8.55 -0.64 13.53
C CYS A 5 7.32 -1.26 12.85
N LEU A 6 7.41 -2.52 12.40
CA LEU A 6 6.37 -3.27 11.66
C LEU A 6 6.11 -2.79 10.22
N TRP A 7 6.96 -1.92 9.67
CA TRP A 7 6.83 -1.39 8.30
C TRP A 7 7.84 -1.98 7.30
N SER A 8 7.78 -1.53 6.04
CA SER A 8 8.82 -1.75 5.04
C SER A 8 10.18 -1.20 5.50
N LEU A 9 11.25 -1.91 5.13
CA LEU A 9 12.61 -1.57 5.54
C LEU A 9 13.05 -0.27 4.86
N VAL A 10 13.52 0.70 5.65
CA VAL A 10 14.09 1.96 5.15
C VAL A 10 15.48 2.13 5.75
N ASP A 11 16.46 2.40 4.89
CA ASP A 11 17.88 2.30 5.20
C ASP A 11 18.20 0.95 5.87
N ARG A 12 18.16 -0.11 5.05
CA ARG A 12 18.29 -1.50 5.49
C ARG A 12 19.61 -1.69 6.24
N ALA A 13 19.51 -2.04 7.51
CA ALA A 13 20.63 -2.43 8.35
C ALA A 13 20.65 -3.94 8.58
N VAL A 14 21.84 -4.54 8.52
CA VAL A 14 22.06 -5.98 8.65
C VAL A 14 23.01 -6.27 9.81
N ILE A 15 22.63 -7.24 10.64
CA ILE A 15 23.50 -7.80 11.69
C ILE A 15 24.30 -8.96 11.08
N LEU A 16 25.60 -8.78 10.87
CA LEU A 16 26.47 -9.74 10.16
C LEU A 16 26.42 -11.18 10.67
N LYS A 17 26.28 -11.40 12.00
CA LYS A 17 26.36 -12.74 12.58
C LYS A 17 25.17 -13.64 12.23
N PHE A 18 23.99 -13.05 12.06
CA PHE A 18 22.72 -13.79 11.92
C PHE A 18 21.88 -13.32 10.72
N SER A 19 22.40 -12.34 9.96
CA SER A 19 21.77 -11.74 8.78
C SER A 19 20.35 -11.23 9.02
N HIS A 20 20.00 -10.88 10.25
CA HIS A 20 18.73 -10.26 10.57
C HIS A 20 18.69 -8.80 10.12
N GLU A 21 17.54 -8.37 9.61
CA GLU A 21 17.38 -7.10 8.92
C GLU A 21 16.38 -6.18 9.61
N PHE A 22 16.75 -4.92 9.74
CA PHE A 22 15.94 -3.88 10.38
C PHE A 22 16.13 -2.54 9.66
N CYS A 23 15.29 -1.55 9.96
CA CYS A 23 15.64 -0.18 9.62
C CYS A 23 16.83 0.25 10.47
N PHE A 24 17.83 0.92 9.88
CA PHE A 24 19.02 1.37 10.59
C PHE A 24 18.68 2.18 11.84
N GLU A 25 17.82 3.20 11.71
CA GLU A 25 17.43 4.02 12.86
C GLU A 25 16.72 3.21 13.96
N CYS A 26 15.88 2.24 13.59
CA CYS A 26 15.19 1.39 14.57
C CYS A 26 16.18 0.53 15.35
N LEU A 27 17.13 -0.10 14.64
CA LEU A 27 18.14 -0.93 15.26
C LEU A 27 19.13 -0.10 16.08
N PHE A 28 19.48 1.10 15.62
CA PHE A 28 20.37 2.00 16.31
C PHE A 28 19.77 2.47 17.64
N VAL A 29 18.49 2.87 17.66
CA VAL A 29 17.78 3.22 18.91
C VAL A 29 17.68 2.01 19.85
N TRP A 30 17.48 0.80 19.31
CA TRP A 30 17.46 -0.43 20.11
C TRP A 30 18.80 -0.72 20.78
N THR A 31 19.92 -0.52 20.06
CA THR A 31 21.26 -0.80 20.58
C THR A 31 21.66 0.06 21.79
N GLU A 32 20.95 1.15 22.05
CA GLU A 32 21.11 1.95 23.27
C GLU A 32 20.64 1.22 24.53
N GLN A 33 19.58 0.42 24.42
CA GLN A 33 18.99 -0.32 25.55
C GLN A 33 19.55 -1.73 25.64
N SER A 34 19.92 -2.32 24.50
CA SER A 34 20.38 -3.70 24.44
C SER A 34 21.32 -3.94 23.27
N CYS A 35 22.53 -4.44 23.55
CA CYS A 35 23.42 -4.98 22.51
C CYS A 35 23.02 -6.38 22.03
N ARG A 36 21.78 -6.82 22.30
CA ARG A 36 21.24 -8.10 21.83
C ARG A 36 20.24 -7.89 20.71
N CYS A 37 20.23 -8.79 19.74
CA CYS A 37 19.34 -8.75 18.60
C CYS A 37 17.87 -8.84 19.06
N PRO A 38 16.95 -8.00 18.54
CA PRO A 38 15.53 -8.06 18.87
C PRO A 38 14.86 -9.40 18.53
N LEU A 39 15.40 -10.15 17.56
CA LEU A 39 14.80 -11.40 17.07
C LEU A 39 15.33 -12.64 17.78
N CYS A 40 16.64 -12.76 17.96
CA CYS A 40 17.27 -13.97 18.51
C CYS A 40 17.95 -13.76 19.86
N THR A 41 17.92 -12.55 20.42
CA THR A 41 18.55 -12.21 21.71
C THR A 41 20.08 -12.43 21.75
N GLN A 42 20.72 -12.73 20.63
CA GLN A 42 22.17 -12.90 20.54
C GLN A 42 22.89 -11.56 20.41
N ALA A 43 24.16 -11.50 20.81
CA ALA A 43 24.95 -10.27 20.76
C ALA A 43 25.17 -9.79 19.31
N ILE A 44 24.84 -8.51 19.05
CA ILE A 44 24.83 -7.88 17.73
C ILE A 44 26.25 -7.78 17.13
N GLY A 45 27.26 -7.48 17.96
CA GLY A 45 28.66 -7.25 17.55
C GLY A 45 29.09 -5.78 17.67
N ASP A 46 30.24 -5.45 17.11
CA ASP A 46 30.88 -4.12 17.30
C ASP A 46 30.39 -3.05 16.33
N TYR A 47 29.75 -3.43 15.23
CA TYR A 47 29.25 -2.48 14.24
C TYR A 47 28.03 -3.00 13.48
N LEU A 48 27.21 -2.07 13.01
CA LEU A 48 26.08 -2.28 12.13
C LEU A 48 26.48 -1.93 10.70
N ILE A 49 26.01 -2.69 9.71
CA ILE A 49 26.11 -2.30 8.30
C ILE A 49 24.76 -1.72 7.87
N HIS A 50 24.75 -0.56 7.22
CA HIS A 50 23.56 0.07 6.63
C HIS A 50 23.90 0.81 5.33
N SER A 51 22.92 1.47 4.70
CA SER A 51 23.05 2.16 3.42
C SER A 51 23.72 1.27 2.33
N ILE A 52 23.28 0.01 2.25
CA ILE A 52 23.86 -0.99 1.34
C ILE A 52 23.36 -0.72 -0.09
N ARG A 53 24.26 -0.26 -0.97
CA ARG A 53 24.00 -0.05 -2.41
C ARG A 53 24.62 -1.15 -3.27
N SER A 54 25.77 -1.68 -2.85
CA SER A 54 26.44 -2.80 -3.52
C SER A 54 27.30 -3.62 -2.55
N ARG A 55 27.89 -4.72 -3.02
CA ARG A 55 28.80 -5.59 -2.24
C ARG A 55 29.98 -4.85 -1.58
N TYR A 56 30.39 -3.70 -2.11
CA TYR A 56 31.49 -2.89 -1.60
C TYR A 56 31.09 -1.44 -1.30
N ASP A 57 29.81 -1.09 -1.47
CA ASP A 57 29.27 0.25 -1.21
C ASP A 57 28.22 0.15 -0.10
N TYR A 58 28.70 0.32 1.13
CA TYR A 58 27.90 0.26 2.35
C TYR A 58 28.57 1.06 3.47
N CYS A 59 27.78 1.52 4.45
CA CYS A 59 28.26 2.24 5.62
C CYS A 59 28.38 1.31 6.83
N LYS A 60 29.47 1.45 7.60
CA LYS A 60 29.66 0.78 8.89
C LYS A 60 29.45 1.79 10.02
N HIS A 61 28.54 1.49 10.93
CA HIS A 61 28.32 2.27 12.14
C HIS A 61 28.79 1.49 13.37
N TYR A 62 29.84 1.97 14.04
CA TYR A 62 30.42 1.30 15.20
C TYR A 62 29.60 1.58 16.47
N LEU A 63 29.27 0.53 17.20
CA LEU A 63 28.53 0.57 18.44
C LEU A 63 29.50 0.78 19.61
N LEU A 64 29.11 1.61 20.58
CA LEU A 64 29.88 1.76 21.80
C LEU A 64 29.68 0.52 22.71
N PRO A 65 30.73 0.03 23.39
CA PRO A 65 30.57 -1.04 24.37
C PRO A 65 29.65 -0.59 25.52
N LEU A 66 28.54 -1.30 25.75
CA LEU A 66 27.73 -1.15 26.96
C LEU A 66 28.60 -1.53 28.17
N ARG A 67 28.81 -0.59 29.10
CA ARG A 67 29.55 -0.82 30.35
C ARG A 67 28.82 -1.88 31.19
N THR A 68 29.54 -2.92 31.63
CA THR A 68 29.02 -4.12 32.32
C THR A 68 28.66 -3.94 33.80
N SER A 69 28.26 -2.75 34.27
CA SER A 69 27.95 -2.51 35.70
C SER A 69 26.71 -1.63 35.93
N PRO A 70 25.75 -2.01 36.80
CA PRO A 70 24.64 -1.15 37.22
C PRO A 70 24.91 -0.44 38.58
N PRO A 71 24.22 0.67 38.93
CA PRO A 71 23.55 1.67 38.10
C PRO A 71 23.88 3.12 38.52
N TYR A 72 24.48 3.90 37.63
CA TYR A 72 24.16 5.33 37.51
C TYR A 72 24.66 5.79 36.14
N CYS A 73 23.87 5.55 35.10
CA CYS A 73 24.08 6.29 33.87
C CYS A 73 23.43 7.66 34.11
N PRO A 74 24.17 8.76 34.28
CA PRO A 74 23.56 10.03 33.94
C PRO A 74 23.16 9.88 32.48
N VAL A 75 21.91 10.19 32.17
CA VAL A 75 21.40 10.29 30.80
C VAL A 75 22.35 11.21 30.06
N GLN A 76 23.35 10.64 29.38
CA GLN A 76 24.21 11.41 28.52
C GLN A 76 23.32 11.79 27.35
N ASN A 77 22.83 13.03 27.36
CA ASN A 77 22.16 13.67 26.23
C ASN A 77 23.15 13.68 25.06
N ASN A 78 23.23 12.57 24.34
CA ASN A 78 23.97 12.51 23.10
C ASN A 78 23.07 13.13 22.03
N PRO A 79 23.37 14.35 21.54
CA PRO A 79 22.48 15.07 20.63
C PRO A 79 22.22 14.29 19.34
N ILE A 80 23.18 13.46 18.91
CA ILE A 80 23.04 12.59 17.74
C ILE A 80 21.95 11.55 17.95
N LEU A 81 21.94 10.86 19.09
CA LEU A 81 20.93 9.82 19.41
C LEU A 81 19.53 10.42 19.58
N GLN A 82 19.45 11.56 20.25
CA GLN A 82 18.18 12.27 20.45
C GLN A 82 17.61 12.75 19.10
N ASN A 83 18.49 13.23 18.20
CA ASN A 83 18.12 13.57 16.83
C ASN A 83 17.67 12.33 16.05
N THR A 84 18.39 11.20 16.13
CA THR A 84 17.99 9.97 15.43
C THR A 84 16.65 9.43 15.92
N ARG A 85 16.39 9.44 17.24
CA ARG A 85 15.06 9.12 17.80
C ARG A 85 14.00 10.04 17.20
N ASN A 86 14.20 11.36 17.28
CA ASN A 86 13.24 12.35 16.77
C ASN A 86 12.97 12.19 15.26
N CYS A 87 13.99 11.89 14.46
CA CYS A 87 13.86 11.58 13.04
C CYS A 87 13.03 10.32 12.81
N ALA A 88 13.28 9.24 13.54
CA ALA A 88 12.52 8.01 13.44
C ALA A 88 11.03 8.23 13.78
N TRP A 89 10.74 8.95 14.87
CA TRP A 89 9.38 9.33 15.28
C TRP A 89 8.69 10.24 14.25
N ARG A 90 9.42 11.20 13.67
CA ARG A 90 8.89 12.09 12.62
C ARG A 90 8.54 11.30 11.37
N ARG A 91 9.47 10.46 10.88
CA ARG A 91 9.25 9.61 9.70
C ARG A 91 8.09 8.64 9.88
N ARG A 92 7.92 8.08 11.08
CA ARG A 92 6.77 7.24 11.42
C ARG A 92 5.46 8.03 11.27
N ARG A 93 5.34 9.18 11.95
CA ARG A 93 4.16 10.04 11.88
C ARG A 93 3.85 10.53 10.46
N GLU A 94 4.88 10.82 9.66
CA GLU A 94 4.68 11.24 8.26
C GLU A 94 4.13 10.12 7.38
N ARG A 95 4.49 8.86 7.64
CA ARG A 95 3.93 7.71 6.91
C ARG A 95 2.50 7.44 7.32
N GLU A 96 2.24 7.38 8.62
CA GLU A 96 0.89 7.23 9.17
C GLU A 96 -0.05 8.31 8.60
N ARG A 97 0.36 9.59 8.65
CA ARG A 97 -0.43 10.68 8.05
C ARG A 97 -0.67 10.53 6.55
N ARG A 98 0.30 10.01 5.79
CA ARG A 98 0.13 9.79 4.35
C ARG A 98 -0.89 8.68 4.11
N ASP A 99 -0.76 7.57 4.81
CA ASP A 99 -1.66 6.43 4.67
C ASP A 99 -3.09 6.80 5.09
N ASP A 100 -3.25 7.52 6.21
CA ASP A 100 -4.54 8.08 6.65
C ASP A 100 -5.13 8.99 5.56
N THR A 101 -4.33 9.91 5.01
CA THR A 101 -4.78 10.82 3.95
C THR A 101 -5.22 10.08 2.69
N GLU A 102 -4.52 9.01 2.30
CA GLU A 102 -4.89 8.20 1.13
C GLU A 102 -6.14 7.35 1.38
N ASN A 103 -6.29 6.80 2.59
CA ASN A 103 -7.49 6.07 3.00
C ASN A 103 -8.71 6.99 3.02
N ASP A 104 -8.60 8.18 3.62
CA ASP A 104 -9.67 9.18 3.65
C ASP A 104 -10.08 9.63 2.25
N LYS A 105 -9.14 9.69 1.30
CA LYS A 105 -9.43 10.03 -0.10
C LYS A 105 -10.16 8.89 -0.80
N LEU A 106 -9.75 7.65 -0.55
CA LEU A 106 -10.39 6.47 -1.11
C LEU A 106 -11.83 6.36 -0.61
N GLU A 107 -12.05 6.49 0.70
CA GLU A 107 -13.36 6.47 1.34
C GLU A 107 -14.30 7.53 0.75
N ARG A 108 -13.87 8.79 0.71
CA ARG A 108 -14.63 9.87 0.05
C ARG A 108 -14.91 9.60 -1.43
N SER A 109 -13.99 8.93 -2.13
CA SER A 109 -14.23 8.55 -3.52
C SER A 109 -15.29 7.45 -3.64
N ILE A 110 -15.33 6.50 -2.71
CA ILE A 110 -16.33 5.41 -2.68
C ILE A 110 -17.70 5.99 -2.34
N GLU A 111 -17.81 6.83 -1.31
CA GLU A 111 -19.05 7.51 -0.93
C GLU A 111 -19.63 8.32 -2.11
N PHE A 112 -18.77 9.05 -2.81
CA PHE A 112 -19.20 9.80 -3.99
C PHE A 112 -19.70 8.89 -5.12
N ARG A 113 -19.08 7.72 -5.32
CA ARG A 113 -19.54 6.74 -6.30
C ARG A 113 -20.87 6.09 -5.90
N GLN A 114 -21.04 5.72 -4.64
CA GLN A 114 -22.31 5.26 -4.08
C GLN A 114 -23.43 6.28 -4.34
N TRP A 115 -23.15 7.57 -4.09
CA TRP A 115 -24.10 8.63 -4.37
C TRP A 115 -24.46 8.72 -5.86
N ILE A 116 -23.47 8.66 -6.77
CA ILE A 116 -23.70 8.66 -8.22
C ILE A 116 -24.63 7.51 -8.62
N TYR A 117 -24.36 6.29 -8.15
CA TYR A 117 -25.13 5.11 -8.52
C TYR A 117 -26.53 5.12 -7.94
N ARG A 118 -26.70 5.59 -6.71
CA ARG A 118 -28.01 5.74 -6.06
C ARG A 118 -28.92 6.74 -6.79
N HIS A 119 -28.35 7.77 -7.40
CA HIS A 119 -29.09 8.83 -8.07
C HIS A 119 -29.12 8.67 -9.60
N ASP A 120 -28.64 7.54 -10.13
CA ASP A 120 -28.62 7.22 -11.56
C ASP A 120 -28.01 8.35 -12.43
N VAL A 121 -26.92 8.96 -11.93
CA VAL A 121 -26.31 10.14 -12.55
C VAL A 121 -25.42 9.73 -13.71
N TYR A 122 -25.83 10.05 -14.93
CA TYR A 122 -25.04 9.81 -16.14
C TYR A 122 -24.16 11.01 -16.51
N ALA A 123 -22.97 10.71 -17.03
CA ALA A 123 -22.13 11.73 -17.67
C ALA A 123 -22.81 12.28 -18.93
N LYS A 124 -22.73 13.59 -19.13
CA LYS A 124 -23.16 14.22 -20.39
C LYS A 124 -22.34 13.64 -21.54
N HIS A 125 -23.01 13.30 -22.64
CA HIS A 125 -22.35 12.80 -23.85
C HIS A 125 -21.23 13.75 -24.32
N VAL A 126 -20.04 13.18 -24.55
CA VAL A 126 -18.87 13.89 -25.09
C VAL A 126 -18.61 13.37 -26.50
N ALA A 127 -18.70 14.25 -27.50
CA ALA A 127 -18.46 13.88 -28.89
C ALA A 127 -16.98 13.52 -29.11
N SER A 128 -16.72 12.52 -29.97
CA SER A 128 -15.37 12.16 -30.37
C SER A 128 -14.80 13.22 -31.30
N SER A 129 -13.97 14.11 -30.76
CA SER A 129 -13.26 15.14 -31.51
C SER A 129 -11.77 15.15 -31.19
N SER A 130 -10.96 15.68 -32.11
CA SER A 130 -9.51 15.88 -31.90
C SER A 130 -9.21 16.64 -30.60
N PHE A 131 -10.07 17.60 -30.25
CA PHE A 131 -9.96 18.39 -29.02
C PHE A 131 -10.27 17.57 -27.76
N THR A 132 -11.35 16.78 -27.76
CA THR A 132 -11.77 15.98 -26.59
C THR A 132 -10.94 14.72 -26.36
N LYS A 133 -10.25 14.21 -27.39
CA LYS A 133 -9.55 12.91 -27.40
C LYS A 133 -10.43 11.70 -27.02
N TYR A 134 -11.75 11.88 -26.87
CA TYR A 134 -12.68 10.80 -26.69
C TYR A 134 -12.71 9.95 -27.95
N ARG A 135 -12.69 8.63 -27.75
CA ARG A 135 -12.78 7.63 -28.82
C ARG A 135 -13.99 6.75 -28.58
N PRO A 136 -14.54 6.14 -29.65
CA PRO A 136 -15.52 5.07 -29.48
C PRO A 136 -14.96 3.96 -28.62
N TYR A 137 -15.85 3.20 -27.98
CA TYR A 137 -15.47 2.07 -27.16
C TYR A 137 -14.67 1.05 -28.00
N PRO A 138 -13.60 0.46 -27.44
CA PRO A 138 -12.78 -0.50 -28.17
C PRO A 138 -13.56 -1.79 -28.46
N THR A 139 -13.27 -2.44 -29.58
CA THR A 139 -13.76 -3.80 -29.82
C THR A 139 -13.06 -4.81 -28.89
N PRO A 140 -13.62 -6.00 -28.64
CA PRO A 140 -12.98 -6.99 -27.76
C PRO A 140 -11.56 -7.38 -28.18
N ALA A 141 -11.31 -7.45 -29.49
CA ALA A 141 -9.98 -7.68 -30.05
C ALA A 141 -9.00 -6.52 -29.78
N GLN A 142 -9.46 -5.28 -29.91
CA GLN A 142 -8.66 -4.08 -29.61
C GLN A 142 -8.36 -3.96 -28.11
N PHE A 143 -9.33 -4.29 -27.26
CA PHE A 143 -9.16 -4.33 -25.82
C PHE A 143 -8.14 -5.40 -25.41
N SER A 144 -8.26 -6.61 -25.98
CA SER A 144 -7.35 -7.73 -25.72
C SER A 144 -5.90 -7.42 -26.11
N ALA A 145 -5.69 -6.64 -27.16
CA ALA A 145 -4.35 -6.27 -27.64
C ALA A 145 -3.68 -5.16 -26.79
N SER A 146 -4.44 -4.41 -25.99
CA SER A 146 -3.96 -3.20 -25.30
C SER A 146 -3.80 -3.42 -23.79
N GLN A 147 -2.55 -3.55 -23.33
CA GLN A 147 -2.27 -3.67 -21.90
C GLN A 147 -2.59 -2.41 -21.10
N ASP A 148 -2.51 -1.22 -21.74
CA ASP A 148 -2.90 0.06 -21.11
C ASP A 148 -4.40 0.13 -20.83
N LEU A 149 -5.23 -0.30 -21.78
CA LEU A 149 -6.68 -0.34 -21.57
C LEU A 149 -7.05 -1.34 -20.49
N ILE A 150 -6.39 -2.51 -20.47
CA ILE A 150 -6.60 -3.52 -19.44
C ILE A 150 -6.25 -2.94 -18.06
N SER A 151 -5.05 -2.37 -17.86
CA SER A 151 -4.61 -1.86 -16.56
C SER A 151 -5.51 -0.73 -16.01
N ARG A 152 -5.92 0.19 -16.90
CA ARG A 152 -6.86 1.28 -16.56
C ARG A 152 -8.23 0.74 -16.19
N THR A 153 -8.71 -0.25 -16.92
CA THR A 153 -10.01 -0.89 -16.65
C THR A 153 -9.96 -1.69 -15.35
N THR A 154 -8.89 -2.44 -15.08
CA THR A 154 -8.71 -3.14 -13.81
C THR A 154 -8.73 -2.18 -12.62
N SER A 155 -8.02 -1.06 -12.74
CA SER A 155 -7.97 -0.05 -11.67
C SER A 155 -9.34 0.62 -11.47
N PHE A 156 -10.07 0.86 -12.56
CA PHE A 156 -11.43 1.37 -12.52
C PHE A 156 -12.38 0.39 -11.82
N LEU A 157 -12.43 -0.87 -12.27
CA LEU A 157 -13.31 -1.90 -11.71
C LEU A 157 -13.06 -2.15 -10.24
N ARG A 158 -11.80 -2.26 -9.80
CA ARG A 158 -11.48 -2.45 -8.38
C ARG A 158 -12.03 -1.34 -7.50
N ARG A 159 -12.01 -0.08 -7.96
CA ARG A 159 -12.59 1.05 -7.22
C ARG A 159 -14.12 1.02 -7.26
N GLU A 160 -14.72 0.75 -8.42
CA GLU A 160 -16.18 0.79 -8.54
C GLU A 160 -16.84 -0.39 -7.82
N LEU A 161 -16.23 -1.57 -7.82
CA LEU A 161 -16.77 -2.76 -7.16
C LEU A 161 -16.69 -2.69 -5.63
N GLN A 162 -15.88 -1.78 -5.07
CA GLN A 162 -15.84 -1.52 -3.62
C GLN A 162 -17.12 -0.89 -3.07
N VAL A 163 -18.03 -0.44 -3.93
CA VAL A 163 -19.35 0.10 -3.55
C VAL A 163 -20.23 -0.99 -2.92
N TRP A 164 -20.07 -2.25 -3.33
CA TRP A 164 -20.85 -3.38 -2.79
C TRP A 164 -20.12 -4.04 -1.62
N GLU A 165 -20.84 -4.21 -0.51
CA GLU A 165 -20.34 -4.96 0.64
C GLU A 165 -20.44 -6.47 0.39
N GLY A 166 -19.41 -7.24 0.76
CA GLY A 166 -19.42 -8.70 0.66
C GLY A 166 -19.13 -9.30 -0.73
N LEU A 167 -18.81 -8.48 -1.72
CA LEU A 167 -18.48 -8.94 -3.08
C LEU A 167 -17.02 -9.38 -3.22
N ASP A 168 -16.76 -10.50 -3.90
CA ASP A 168 -15.40 -10.87 -4.31
C ASP A 168 -14.92 -10.00 -5.49
N MET A 169 -14.27 -8.89 -5.13
CA MET A 169 -13.76 -7.88 -6.05
C MET A 169 -12.77 -8.45 -7.07
N GLU A 170 -11.89 -9.37 -6.65
CA GLU A 170 -10.81 -9.89 -7.51
C GLU A 170 -11.37 -10.89 -8.52
N PHE A 171 -12.29 -11.74 -8.09
CA PHE A 171 -13.03 -12.63 -8.98
C PHE A 171 -13.79 -11.83 -10.04
N LEU A 172 -14.64 -10.88 -9.63
CA LEU A 172 -15.51 -10.16 -10.56
C LEU A 172 -14.71 -9.24 -11.49
N THR A 173 -13.64 -8.61 -11.00
CA THR A 173 -12.72 -7.85 -11.86
C THR A 173 -12.13 -8.74 -12.96
N THR A 174 -11.70 -9.95 -12.60
CA THR A 174 -11.15 -10.92 -13.57
C THR A 174 -12.22 -11.39 -14.55
N LEU A 175 -13.43 -11.66 -14.08
CA LEU A 175 -14.57 -12.04 -14.91
C LEU A 175 -14.91 -10.94 -15.93
N ILE A 176 -15.09 -9.69 -15.49
CA ILE A 176 -15.44 -8.57 -16.37
C ILE A 176 -14.34 -8.33 -17.41
N ILE A 177 -13.06 -8.38 -17.01
CA ILE A 177 -11.95 -8.25 -17.96
C ILE A 177 -11.98 -9.39 -18.98
N SER A 178 -12.26 -10.62 -18.57
CA SER A 178 -12.42 -11.77 -19.47
C SER A 178 -13.57 -11.57 -20.45
N LEU A 179 -14.73 -11.09 -19.95
CA LEU A 179 -15.89 -10.78 -20.78
C LEU A 179 -15.57 -9.69 -21.82
N MET A 180 -14.92 -8.61 -21.42
CA MET A 180 -14.51 -7.53 -22.33
C MET A 180 -13.53 -7.97 -23.41
N LYS A 181 -12.79 -9.07 -23.20
CA LYS A 181 -11.91 -9.67 -24.22
C LYS A 181 -12.68 -10.55 -25.21
N ALA A 182 -13.80 -11.13 -24.79
CA ALA A 182 -14.55 -12.12 -25.57
C ALA A 182 -15.76 -11.53 -26.32
N ILE A 183 -16.53 -10.65 -25.69
CA ILE A 183 -17.80 -10.15 -26.20
C ILE A 183 -17.95 -8.64 -25.96
N ASP A 184 -18.89 -8.01 -26.66
CA ASP A 184 -19.25 -6.61 -26.39
C ASP A 184 -19.94 -6.52 -25.02
N ILE A 185 -19.35 -5.74 -24.11
CA ILE A 185 -19.85 -5.53 -22.74
C ILE A 185 -21.23 -4.87 -22.71
N ARG A 186 -21.65 -4.23 -23.81
CA ARG A 186 -22.97 -3.61 -23.96
C ARG A 186 -24.05 -4.59 -24.43
N SER A 187 -23.67 -5.82 -24.78
CA SER A 187 -24.62 -6.84 -25.20
C SER A 187 -25.49 -7.30 -24.03
N GLU A 188 -26.76 -7.65 -24.31
CA GLU A 188 -27.69 -8.15 -23.29
C GLU A 188 -27.13 -9.40 -22.57
N SER A 189 -26.43 -10.26 -23.30
CA SER A 189 -25.77 -11.44 -22.75
C SER A 189 -24.69 -11.08 -21.72
N ALA A 190 -23.86 -10.08 -22.01
CA ALA A 190 -22.84 -9.61 -21.06
C ALA A 190 -23.47 -9.01 -19.81
N VAL A 191 -24.54 -8.21 -19.97
CA VAL A 191 -25.27 -7.61 -18.84
C VAL A 191 -25.87 -8.69 -17.95
N LYS A 192 -26.53 -9.70 -18.51
CA LYS A 192 -27.10 -10.83 -17.74
C LYS A 192 -26.06 -11.61 -16.96
N LEU A 193 -24.90 -11.88 -17.56
CA LEU A 193 -23.80 -12.59 -16.90
C LEU A 193 -23.25 -11.79 -15.72
N ILE A 194 -23.23 -10.47 -15.79
CA ILE A 194 -22.73 -9.62 -14.70
C ILE A 194 -23.79 -9.42 -13.62
N SER A 195 -25.06 -9.26 -14.00
CA SER A 195 -26.16 -9.05 -13.05
C SER A 195 -26.37 -10.24 -12.12
N GLU A 196 -26.10 -11.47 -12.57
CA GLU A 196 -26.15 -12.69 -11.74
C GLU A 196 -25.24 -12.61 -10.50
N PHE A 197 -24.13 -11.87 -10.58
CA PHE A 197 -23.19 -11.70 -9.45
C PHE A 197 -23.45 -10.45 -8.61
N LEU A 198 -24.21 -9.49 -9.14
CA LEU A 198 -24.47 -8.20 -8.47
C LEU A 198 -25.82 -8.16 -7.75
N ASP A 199 -26.57 -9.26 -7.76
CA ASP A 199 -27.85 -9.45 -7.07
C ASP A 199 -28.83 -8.27 -7.28
N MET A 200 -28.89 -7.76 -8.52
CA MET A 200 -29.70 -6.59 -8.88
C MET A 200 -31.23 -6.82 -8.71
N ASP A 201 -31.63 -8.05 -8.39
CA ASP A 201 -33.01 -8.46 -8.13
C ASP A 201 -33.40 -8.39 -6.64
N ALA A 202 -32.45 -8.13 -5.73
CA ALA A 202 -32.74 -7.90 -4.32
C ALA A 202 -33.19 -6.43 -4.11
N PRO A 203 -34.43 -6.18 -3.66
CA PRO A 203 -34.86 -4.82 -3.32
C PRO A 203 -33.96 -4.29 -2.20
N TYR A 204 -33.33 -3.14 -2.42
CA TYR A 204 -32.58 -2.40 -1.41
C TYR A 204 -33.51 -2.09 -0.23
N THR A 205 -33.50 -2.93 0.80
CA THR A 205 -34.18 -2.65 2.07
C THR A 205 -33.35 -1.58 2.78
N MET A 206 -33.82 -0.34 2.72
CA MET A 206 -33.39 0.69 3.67
C MET A 206 -33.80 0.18 5.05
N GLU A 207 -32.86 -0.40 5.80
CA GLU A 207 -33.01 -0.52 7.24
C GLU A 207 -32.93 0.90 7.82
N GLU A 208 -34.08 1.43 8.18
CA GLU A 208 -34.20 2.59 9.06
C GLU A 208 -33.98 2.11 10.50
N ASP A 209 -32.89 2.53 11.13
CA ASP A 209 -32.69 2.55 12.59
C ASP A 209 -32.03 3.87 13.01
#